data_AF-A0A6B9V942-F1
#
_entry.id   AF-A0A6B9V942-F1
#
_cell.length_a   1.000
_cell.length_b   1.000
_cell.length_c   1.000
_cell.angle_alpha   90.00
_cell.angle_beta   90.00
_cell.angle_gamma   90.00
#
_symmetry.space_group_name_H-M   'P 1'
#
loop_
_entity.id
_entity.type
_entity.pdbx_description
1 polymer ?
#
loop_
_entity_poly.entity_id
_entity_poly.type
_entity_poly.pdbx_seq_one_letter_code
_entity_poly.pdbx_strand_id
1 'polypeptide(L)'
;MNSLTSQSDDFIQIVELRRSRRRASESLGKILKVLKNWPERSIQVIVVTDDERILGLRDLGCQGMGIPVGKLALYTALGGLRPSAEYSELLSEFMTAVKQNYGERVLVQFKDFANHNAFDLLAKYGTSHLVFNDDIQGTASVVLAGVVTALKLIGGTLADHTFLFLGAGEVTN
;
A
#
# COMPACT_ATOMS: atom_id res chain seq x y z
N MET A 1 5.74 17.87 -15.38
CA MET A 1 5.23 16.49 -15.44
C MET A 1 5.72 15.81 -14.19
N ASN A 2 5.07 16.03 -13.04
CA ASN A 2 5.62 15.65 -11.72
C ASN A 2 4.50 15.03 -10.85
N SER A 3 4.25 13.71 -10.91
CA SER A 3 3.44 13.06 -9.85
C SER A 3 3.59 11.54 -9.71
N LEU A 4 4.79 11.00 -9.93
CA LEU A 4 5.28 9.79 -9.26
C LEU A 4 6.60 10.19 -8.62
N THR A 5 6.58 10.44 -7.32
CA THR A 5 7.76 10.76 -6.52
C THR A 5 8.39 9.43 -6.11
N SER A 6 9.70 9.30 -6.30
CA SER A 6 10.43 8.05 -6.03
C SER A 6 11.79 8.31 -5.43
N GLN A 7 12.17 7.45 -4.50
CA GLN A 7 13.51 7.32 -3.91
C GLN A 7 13.97 5.87 -4.10
N SER A 8 15.28 5.66 -4.18
CA SER A 8 15.87 4.33 -4.36
C SER A 8 17.09 4.08 -3.49
N ASP A 9 17.20 2.81 -3.10
CA ASP A 9 18.45 2.11 -2.86
C ASP A 9 18.70 1.17 -4.06
N ASP A 10 19.92 0.65 -4.23
CA ASP A 10 20.42 -0.07 -5.44
C ASP A 10 19.50 -1.20 -5.99
N PHE A 11 18.51 -1.66 -5.22
CA PHE A 11 17.55 -2.71 -5.61
C PHE A 11 16.08 -2.42 -5.20
N ILE A 12 15.81 -1.28 -4.54
CA ILE A 12 14.48 -0.90 -4.04
C ILE A 12 14.01 0.37 -4.74
N GLN A 13 12.76 0.37 -5.22
CA GLN A 13 12.09 1.56 -5.74
C GLN A 13 10.86 1.91 -4.89
N ILE A 14 10.77 3.16 -4.42
CA ILE A 14 9.58 3.67 -3.73
C ILE A 14 8.71 4.44 -4.74
N VAL A 15 7.40 4.22 -4.75
CA VAL A 15 6.45 4.85 -5.67
C VAL A 15 5.22 5.38 -4.94
N GLU A 16 4.94 6.68 -5.07
CA GLU A 16 3.72 7.32 -4.54
C GLU A 16 2.66 7.50 -5.66
N LEU A 17 1.50 6.85 -5.54
CA LEU A 17 0.37 6.97 -6.46
C LEU A 17 -0.67 7.98 -5.95
N ARG A 18 -0.87 9.09 -6.67
CA ARG A 18 -1.79 10.16 -6.26
C ARG A 18 -3.21 10.00 -6.82
N ARG A 19 -4.21 10.02 -5.93
CA ARG A 19 -5.65 9.87 -6.24
C ARG A 19 -6.36 11.05 -6.89
N SER A 20 -5.76 12.24 -6.97
CA SER A 20 -6.51 13.40 -7.48
C SER A 20 -6.99 13.15 -8.92
N ARG A 21 -8.29 13.28 -9.16
CA ARG A 21 -8.96 12.92 -10.43
C ARG A 21 -8.27 13.51 -11.67
N ARG A 22 -7.74 14.73 -11.53
CA ARG A 22 -6.98 15.42 -12.57
C ARG A 22 -5.61 14.78 -12.85
N ARG A 23 -4.94 14.20 -11.85
CA ARG A 23 -3.62 13.55 -11.99
C ARG A 23 -3.67 12.06 -12.34
N ALA A 24 -4.69 11.33 -11.88
CA ALA A 24 -4.89 9.93 -12.25
C ALA A 24 -5.07 9.80 -13.77
N SER A 25 -5.96 10.62 -14.35
CA SER A 25 -6.17 10.71 -15.81
C SER A 25 -4.93 11.18 -16.59
N GLU A 26 -4.09 12.04 -16.01
CA GLU A 26 -2.83 12.48 -16.65
C GLU A 26 -1.76 11.38 -16.71
N SER A 27 -1.78 10.45 -15.75
CA SER A 27 -0.78 9.39 -15.59
C SER A 27 -1.15 8.09 -16.30
N LEU A 28 -2.45 7.87 -16.52
CA LEU A 28 -2.96 6.69 -17.23
C LEU A 28 -2.36 6.61 -18.66
N GLY A 29 -1.98 5.41 -19.06
CA GLY A 29 -1.31 5.08 -20.32
C GLY A 29 0.18 5.43 -20.38
N LYS A 30 0.77 5.94 -19.29
CA LYS A 30 2.16 6.42 -19.26
C LYS A 30 3.02 5.73 -18.21
N ILE A 31 2.47 4.86 -17.37
CA ILE A 31 3.21 4.31 -16.22
C ILE A 31 4.43 3.53 -16.67
N LEU A 32 4.29 2.67 -17.69
CA LEU A 32 5.41 1.89 -18.22
C LEU A 32 6.55 2.79 -18.72
N LYS A 33 6.22 3.93 -19.35
CA LYS A 33 7.23 4.89 -19.81
C LYS A 33 7.95 5.52 -18.63
N VAL A 34 7.23 5.85 -17.55
CA VAL A 34 7.84 6.40 -16.33
C VAL A 34 8.78 5.38 -15.69
N LEU A 35 8.35 4.12 -15.53
CA LEU A 35 9.20 3.06 -14.98
C LEU A 35 10.45 2.80 -15.85
N LYS A 36 10.32 2.87 -17.18
CA LYS A 36 11.45 2.74 -18.11
C LYS A 36 12.45 3.89 -18.04
N ASN A 37 12.05 5.06 -17.55
CA ASN A 37 12.98 6.17 -17.36
C ASN A 37 13.81 6.03 -16.09
N TRP A 38 13.54 5.04 -15.24
CA TRP A 38 14.34 4.78 -14.04
C TRP A 38 15.75 4.31 -14.42
N PRO A 39 16.82 4.85 -13.79
CA PRO A 39 18.20 4.51 -14.12
C PRO A 39 18.51 3.05 -13.77
N GLU A 40 18.01 2.57 -12.64
CA GLU A 40 18.21 1.20 -12.20
C GLU A 40 17.29 0.23 -12.94
N ARG A 41 17.88 -0.85 -13.44
CA ARG A 41 17.18 -1.89 -14.22
C ARG A 41 16.91 -3.15 -13.42
N SER A 42 17.68 -3.38 -12.36
CA SER A 42 17.62 -4.57 -11.53
C SER A 42 16.82 -4.33 -10.25
N ILE A 43 15.61 -3.77 -10.37
CA ILE A 43 14.71 -3.60 -9.22
C ILE A 43 14.13 -4.95 -8.81
N GLN A 44 14.27 -5.27 -7.53
CA GLN A 44 13.75 -6.52 -6.94
C GLN A 44 12.55 -6.26 -6.03
N VAL A 45 12.49 -5.07 -5.42
CA VAL A 45 11.43 -4.68 -4.50
C VAL A 45 10.89 -3.30 -4.90
N ILE A 46 9.57 -3.19 -4.93
CA ILE A 46 8.84 -1.94 -5.09
C ILE A 46 7.99 -1.73 -3.86
N VAL A 47 8.14 -0.59 -3.21
CA VAL A 47 7.22 -0.13 -2.16
C VAL A 47 6.28 0.89 -2.78
N VAL A 48 4.98 0.61 -2.78
CA VAL A 48 3.97 1.52 -3.33
C VAL A 48 3.02 1.99 -2.23
N THR A 49 2.68 3.28 -2.27
CA THR A 49 1.72 3.90 -1.34
C THR A 49 0.83 4.93 -2.04
N ASP A 50 -0.36 5.16 -1.49
CA ASP A 50 -1.22 6.30 -1.82
C ASP A 50 -1.39 7.31 -0.67
N ASP A 51 -0.58 7.17 0.40
CA ASP A 51 -0.53 8.02 1.59
C ASP A 51 -1.88 8.18 2.34
N GLU A 52 -2.86 7.27 2.13
CA GLU A 52 -4.17 7.38 2.78
C GLU A 52 -4.10 7.20 4.30
N ARG A 53 -3.12 6.45 4.81
CA ARG A 53 -3.06 6.07 6.23
C ARG A 53 -1.65 6.06 6.83
N ILE A 54 -0.93 7.18 6.72
CA ILE A 54 0.39 7.32 7.36
C ILE A 54 0.25 7.27 8.91
N LEU A 55 0.86 6.30 9.58
CA LEU A 55 1.12 6.28 11.04
C LEU A 55 -0.09 6.53 11.98
N GLY A 56 -1.33 6.30 11.53
CA GLY A 56 -2.53 6.67 12.31
C GLY A 56 -2.78 8.18 12.41
N LEU A 57 -1.90 8.99 11.82
CA LEU A 57 -2.05 10.42 11.58
C LEU A 57 -2.59 10.56 10.16
N ARG A 58 -3.93 10.63 10.01
CA ARG A 58 -4.52 10.89 8.68
C ARG A 58 -3.82 12.11 8.02
N ASP A 59 -3.37 11.92 6.78
CA ASP A 59 -2.78 12.90 5.85
C ASP A 59 -1.55 13.68 6.37
N LEU A 60 -0.36 13.23 5.97
CA LEU A 60 0.90 13.97 6.13
C LEU A 60 1.66 14.17 4.81
N GLY A 61 0.94 14.40 3.71
CA GLY A 61 1.59 14.83 2.46
C GLY A 61 2.53 16.03 2.67
N CYS A 62 3.68 16.04 1.99
CA CYS A 62 4.72 17.08 2.11
C CYS A 62 4.17 18.49 1.81
N GLN A 63 4.07 19.30 2.87
CA GLN A 63 3.94 20.76 2.92
C GLN A 63 2.88 21.38 1.98
N GLY A 64 1.62 21.48 2.46
CA GLY A 64 0.72 22.57 2.08
C GLY A 64 -0.60 22.25 1.37
N MET A 65 -1.12 21.01 1.38
CA MET A 65 -2.35 20.66 0.64
C MET A 65 -3.33 19.72 1.39
N GLY A 66 -3.43 19.80 2.72
CA GLY A 66 -4.25 18.87 3.53
C GLY A 66 -5.78 19.06 3.47
N ILE A 67 -6.32 20.09 2.82
CA ILE A 67 -7.77 20.36 2.85
C ILE A 67 -8.56 19.53 1.81
N PRO A 68 -8.11 19.36 0.54
CA PRO A 68 -8.86 18.55 -0.43
C PRO A 68 -8.71 17.04 -0.20
N VAL A 69 -7.53 16.57 0.24
CA VAL A 69 -7.22 15.15 0.45
C VAL A 69 -7.91 14.64 1.72
N GLY A 70 -7.87 15.40 2.82
CA GLY A 70 -8.66 15.12 4.02
C GLY A 70 -10.17 15.04 3.75
N LYS A 71 -10.72 15.86 2.84
CA LYS A 71 -12.14 15.80 2.45
C LYS A 71 -12.47 14.54 1.65
N LEU A 72 -11.59 14.12 0.74
CA LEU A 72 -11.71 12.88 -0.05
C LEU A 72 -11.57 11.63 0.83
N ALA A 73 -10.59 11.61 1.74
CA ALA A 73 -10.49 10.58 2.77
C ALA A 73 -11.74 10.55 3.66
N LEU A 74 -12.36 11.70 3.95
CA LEU A 74 -13.65 11.77 4.63
C LEU A 74 -14.80 11.16 3.80
N TYR A 75 -14.85 11.42 2.50
CA TYR A 75 -15.86 10.86 1.59
C TYR A 75 -15.71 9.33 1.41
N THR A 76 -14.48 8.83 1.40
CA THR A 76 -14.21 7.39 1.34
C THR A 76 -14.45 6.72 2.69
N ALA A 77 -14.02 7.33 3.80
CA ALA A 77 -14.14 6.75 5.14
C ALA A 77 -15.50 6.93 5.83
N LEU A 78 -16.28 7.96 5.47
CA LEU A 78 -17.64 8.21 6.01
C LEU A 78 -18.76 7.99 4.97
N GLY A 79 -18.41 7.69 3.71
CA GLY A 79 -19.38 7.54 2.63
C GLY A 79 -19.27 6.22 1.86
N GLY A 80 -18.34 5.32 2.25
CA GLY A 80 -18.12 4.05 1.55
C GLY A 80 -17.78 4.21 0.06
N LEU A 81 -17.29 5.39 -0.35
CA LEU A 81 -17.03 5.69 -1.75
C LEU A 81 -15.79 4.93 -2.21
N ARG A 82 -16.03 3.85 -2.96
CA ARG A 82 -15.03 3.06 -3.67
C ARG A 82 -14.07 3.98 -4.44
N PRO A 83 -12.78 3.59 -4.60
CA PRO A 83 -11.92 4.30 -5.53
C PRO A 83 -12.62 4.52 -6.86
N SER A 84 -12.52 5.73 -7.42
CA SER A 84 -13.06 6.01 -8.74
C SER A 84 -12.56 4.96 -9.74
N ALA A 85 -13.36 4.62 -10.75
CA ALA A 85 -12.96 3.67 -11.80
C ALA A 85 -11.57 4.03 -12.36
N GLU A 86 -11.31 5.33 -12.52
CA GLU A 86 -10.02 5.90 -12.93
C GLU A 86 -8.85 5.50 -12.01
N TYR A 87 -9.03 5.46 -10.68
CA TYR A 87 -7.97 5.03 -9.75
C TYR A 87 -7.73 3.51 -9.81
N SER A 88 -8.81 2.74 -9.96
CA SER A 88 -8.71 1.28 -10.12
C SER A 88 -8.00 0.90 -11.42
N GLU A 89 -8.25 1.64 -12.50
CA GLU A 89 -7.55 1.51 -13.78
C GLU A 89 -6.07 1.90 -13.65
N LEU A 90 -5.77 3.01 -12.97
CA LEU A 90 -4.38 3.44 -12.71
C LEU A 90 -3.59 2.37 -11.95
N LEU A 91 -4.16 1.79 -10.89
CA LEU A 91 -3.54 0.70 -10.14
C LEU A 91 -3.35 -0.55 -11.01
N SER A 92 -4.34 -0.89 -11.83
CA SER A 92 -4.26 -2.04 -12.74
C SER A 92 -3.15 -1.86 -13.78
N GLU A 93 -3.05 -0.66 -14.37
CA GLU A 93 -1.95 -0.31 -15.27
C GLU A 93 -0.61 -0.37 -14.54
N PHE A 94 -0.54 0.14 -13.31
CA PHE A 94 0.68 0.12 -12.52
C PHE A 94 1.19 -1.30 -12.29
N MET A 95 0.34 -2.19 -11.78
CA MET A 95 0.70 -3.58 -11.52
C MET A 95 1.15 -4.29 -12.80
N THR A 96 0.44 -4.05 -13.91
CA THR A 96 0.80 -4.59 -15.23
C THR A 96 2.15 -4.06 -15.70
N ALA A 97 2.38 -2.75 -15.59
CA ALA A 97 3.61 -2.11 -16.01
C ALA A 97 4.82 -2.55 -15.18
N VAL A 98 4.64 -2.76 -13.88
CA VAL A 98 5.68 -3.30 -12.98
C VAL A 98 6.14 -4.67 -13.45
N LYS A 99 5.22 -5.61 -13.67
CA LYS A 99 5.56 -6.93 -14.20
C LYS A 99 6.23 -6.85 -15.58
N GLN A 100 5.70 -6.01 -16.46
CA GLN A 100 6.26 -5.86 -17.81
C GLN A 100 7.70 -5.30 -17.79
N ASN A 101 8.01 -4.41 -16.83
CA ASN A 101 9.31 -3.74 -16.78
C ASN A 101 10.35 -4.52 -15.97
N TYR A 102 9.95 -5.16 -14.87
CA TYR A 102 10.86 -5.79 -13.89
C TYR A 102 10.69 -7.32 -13.76
N GLY A 103 9.68 -7.89 -14.42
CA GLY A 103 9.44 -9.33 -14.46
C GLY A 103 8.54 -9.87 -13.34
N GLU A 104 8.27 -11.17 -13.38
CA GLU A 104 7.33 -11.87 -12.49
C GLU A 104 7.80 -12.01 -11.03
N ARG A 105 9.11 -11.83 -10.79
CA ARG A 105 9.74 -12.04 -9.47
C ARG A 105 9.92 -10.76 -8.66
N VAL A 106 9.52 -9.60 -9.20
CA VAL A 106 9.58 -8.34 -8.47
C VAL A 106 8.55 -8.39 -7.34
N LEU A 107 8.98 -8.09 -6.11
CA LEU A 107 8.10 -7.97 -4.95
C LEU A 107 7.45 -6.58 -4.98
N VAL A 108 6.12 -6.54 -4.88
CA VAL A 108 5.38 -5.29 -4.70
C VAL A 108 4.81 -5.24 -3.28
N GLN A 109 5.39 -4.39 -2.45
CA GLN A 109 4.95 -4.10 -1.10
C GLN A 109 3.96 -2.93 -1.12
N PHE A 110 2.70 -3.20 -0.76
CA PHE A 110 1.70 -2.17 -0.49
C PHE A 110 1.91 -1.60 0.91
N LYS A 111 1.83 -0.27 1.03
CA LYS A 111 2.03 0.45 2.29
C LYS A 111 1.08 1.65 2.42
N ASP A 112 0.56 1.89 3.62
CA ASP A 112 -0.25 3.05 4.01
C ASP A 112 -1.56 3.23 3.20
N PHE A 113 -2.11 2.15 2.64
CA PHE A 113 -3.43 2.15 1.99
C PHE A 113 -4.56 2.12 3.04
N ALA A 114 -5.72 2.75 2.74
CA ALA A 114 -6.89 2.56 3.60
C ALA A 114 -7.34 1.08 3.63
N ASN A 115 -7.90 0.64 4.76
CA ASN A 115 -8.14 -0.78 5.07
C ASN A 115 -8.87 -1.55 3.94
N HIS A 116 -10.02 -1.07 3.49
CA HIS A 116 -10.78 -1.71 2.40
C HIS A 116 -9.92 -1.89 1.14
N ASN A 117 -9.16 -0.86 0.75
CA ASN A 117 -8.28 -0.91 -0.42
C ASN A 117 -7.13 -1.90 -0.21
N ALA A 118 -6.53 -1.93 0.99
CA ALA A 118 -5.43 -2.84 1.30
C ALA A 118 -5.86 -4.31 1.17
N PHE A 119 -7.04 -4.67 1.70
CA PHE A 119 -7.59 -6.02 1.57
C PHE A 119 -7.97 -6.35 0.13
N ASP A 120 -8.64 -5.44 -0.58
CA ASP A 120 -9.03 -5.63 -1.98
C ASP A 120 -7.81 -5.81 -2.90
N LEU A 121 -6.74 -5.04 -2.68
CA LEU A 121 -5.49 -5.15 -3.44
C LEU A 121 -4.78 -6.48 -3.19
N LEU A 122 -4.69 -6.91 -1.93
CA LEU A 122 -4.14 -8.23 -1.59
C LEU A 122 -4.96 -9.36 -2.22
N ALA A 123 -6.29 -9.31 -2.13
CA ALA A 123 -7.17 -10.32 -2.70
C ALA A 123 -7.07 -10.36 -4.24
N LYS A 124 -7.03 -9.19 -4.88
CA LYS A 124 -6.98 -9.06 -6.34
C LYS A 124 -5.64 -9.48 -6.93
N TYR A 125 -4.53 -9.10 -6.29
CA TYR A 125 -3.19 -9.32 -6.86
C TYR A 125 -2.41 -10.48 -6.22
N GLY A 126 -2.84 -11.01 -5.08
CA GLY A 126 -2.15 -12.08 -4.35
C GLY A 126 -1.93 -13.38 -5.12
N THR A 127 -2.77 -13.68 -6.11
CA THR A 127 -2.64 -14.88 -6.96
C THR A 127 -1.86 -14.63 -8.25
N SER A 128 -1.72 -13.37 -8.64
CA SER A 128 -1.10 -13.00 -9.91
C SER A 128 0.26 -12.38 -9.75
N HIS A 129 0.53 -11.64 -8.67
CA HIS A 129 1.77 -10.90 -8.44
C HIS A 129 2.40 -11.36 -7.13
N LEU A 130 3.73 -11.26 -7.03
CA LEU A 130 4.40 -11.37 -5.73
C LEU A 130 4.14 -10.09 -4.94
N VAL A 131 3.10 -10.11 -4.11
CA VAL A 131 2.67 -8.96 -3.32
C VAL A 131 2.75 -9.23 -1.82
N PHE A 132 2.99 -8.17 -1.09
CA PHE A 132 3.00 -8.14 0.37
C PHE A 132 2.36 -6.84 0.84
N ASN A 133 1.64 -6.86 1.95
CA ASN A 133 1.18 -5.63 2.61
C ASN A 133 1.77 -5.57 4.02
N ASP A 134 2.56 -4.54 4.28
CA ASP A 134 3.30 -4.43 5.54
C ASP A 134 2.37 -4.16 6.74
N ASP A 135 1.36 -3.31 6.54
CA ASP A 135 0.40 -2.94 7.59
C ASP A 135 -0.41 -4.14 8.08
N ILE A 136 -0.72 -5.09 7.18
CA ILE A 136 -1.50 -6.30 7.48
C ILE A 136 -0.57 -7.45 7.87
N GLN A 137 0.32 -7.87 6.96
CA GLN A 137 1.09 -9.10 7.10
C GLN A 137 2.38 -8.87 7.91
N GLY A 138 3.04 -7.73 7.74
CA GLY A 138 4.23 -7.34 8.50
C GLY A 138 3.92 -7.15 9.98
N THR A 139 2.89 -6.35 10.27
CA THR A 139 2.41 -6.14 11.64
C THR A 139 2.00 -7.44 12.33
N ALA A 140 1.23 -8.30 11.65
CA ALA A 140 0.82 -9.59 12.21
C ALA A 140 2.04 -10.49 12.53
N SER A 141 3.05 -10.48 11.65
CA SER A 141 4.27 -11.27 11.83
C SER A 141 5.07 -10.83 13.05
N VAL A 142 5.31 -9.53 13.22
CA VAL A 142 6.11 -9.02 14.36
C VAL A 142 5.37 -9.20 15.69
N VAL A 143 4.04 -9.03 15.71
CA VAL A 143 3.22 -9.29 16.91
C VAL A 143 3.29 -10.78 17.29
N LEU A 144 3.11 -11.68 16.32
CA LEU A 144 3.21 -13.11 16.56
C LEU A 144 4.61 -13.51 17.06
N ALA A 145 5.68 -12.95 16.48
CA ALA A 145 7.04 -13.19 16.93
C ALA A 145 7.25 -12.75 18.39
N GLY A 146 6.68 -11.61 18.78
CA GLY A 146 6.66 -11.15 20.17
C GLY A 146 5.94 -12.11 21.11
N VAL A 147 4.74 -12.56 20.73
CA VAL A 147 3.95 -13.52 21.53
C VAL A 147 4.69 -14.86 21.68
N VAL A 148 5.22 -15.42 20.59
CA VAL A 148 5.99 -16.68 20.61
C VAL A 148 7.22 -16.54 21.49
N THR A 149 7.89 -15.38 21.45
CA THR A 149 9.05 -15.11 22.31
C THR A 149 8.65 -15.03 23.78
N ALA A 150 7.53 -14.37 24.10
CA ALA A 150 7.00 -14.31 25.46
C ALA A 150 6.65 -15.71 26.00
N LEU A 151 6.00 -16.56 25.20
CA LEU A 151 5.66 -17.94 25.56
C LEU A 151 6.90 -18.79 25.90
N LYS A 152 8.04 -18.56 25.23
CA LYS A 152 9.30 -19.22 25.57
C LYS A 152 9.82 -18.84 26.96
N LEU A 153 9.46 -17.67 27.48
CA LEU A 153 9.89 -17.18 28.79
C LEU A 153 8.95 -17.64 29.91
N ILE A 154 7.63 -17.64 29.65
CA ILE A 154 6.61 -17.93 30.68
C ILE A 154 6.15 -19.40 30.68
N GLY A 155 6.43 -20.14 29.60
CA GLY A 155 5.96 -21.51 29.40
C GLY A 155 4.52 -21.58 28.87
N GLY A 156 4.12 -22.77 28.38
CA GLY A 156 2.81 -23.01 27.78
C GLY A 156 2.77 -22.79 26.26
N THR A 157 1.58 -22.85 25.70
CA THR A 157 1.29 -22.77 24.26
C THR A 157 0.35 -21.61 23.96
N LEU A 158 0.24 -21.24 22.67
CA LEU A 158 -0.72 -20.23 22.22
C LEU A 158 -2.17 -20.59 22.60
N ALA A 159 -2.51 -21.88 22.61
CA ALA A 159 -3.85 -22.35 22.91
C ALA A 159 -4.25 -22.16 24.37
N ASP A 160 -3.29 -21.97 25.28
CA ASP A 160 -3.53 -21.79 26.70
C ASP A 160 -3.94 -20.35 27.07
N HIS A 161 -3.89 -19.43 26.10
CA HIS A 161 -4.03 -17.99 26.34
C HIS A 161 -5.29 -17.41 25.69
N THR A 162 -5.93 -16.47 26.39
CA THR A 162 -7.06 -15.69 25.86
C THR A 162 -6.56 -14.34 25.38
N PHE A 163 -6.83 -14.00 24.12
CA PHE A 163 -6.36 -12.76 23.50
C PHE A 163 -7.46 -11.68 23.50
N LEU A 164 -7.11 -10.48 23.94
CA LEU A 164 -7.95 -9.28 23.84
C LEU A 164 -7.28 -8.30 22.87
N PHE A 165 -8.03 -7.85 21.86
CA PHE A 165 -7.57 -6.86 20.89
C PHE A 165 -8.29 -5.53 21.13
N LEU A 166 -7.54 -4.46 21.38
CA LEU A 166 -8.07 -3.10 21.45
C LEU A 166 -7.96 -2.45 20.06
N GLY A 167 -9.04 -2.57 19.28
CA GLY A 167 -9.10 -2.15 17.89
C GLY A 167 -9.14 -3.37 16.95
N ALA A 168 -10.16 -3.43 16.10
CA ALA A 168 -10.38 -4.51 15.14
C ALA A 168 -10.53 -3.88 13.75
N GLY A 169 -9.42 -3.42 13.16
CA GLY A 169 -9.45 -2.47 12.06
C GLY A 169 -10.45 -2.76 10.93
N GLU A 170 -11.58 -2.07 10.94
CA GLU A 170 -12.24 -1.32 9.84
C GLU A 170 -13.28 -0.40 10.51
N VAL A 171 -13.38 0.88 10.10
CA VAL A 171 -14.56 1.72 10.43
C VAL A 171 -15.52 1.55 9.27
N THR A 172 -16.48 0.66 9.40
CA THR A 172 -17.68 0.65 8.56
C THR A 172 -18.78 1.39 9.32
N ASN A 173 -19.06 2.61 8.87
CA ASN A 173 -20.37 3.26 8.97
C ASN A 173 -20.54 4.16 7.75
#